data_AF-A0AAW4HI20-F1
#
_entry.id   AF-A0AAW4HI20-F1
#
_cell.length_a   1.000
_cell.length_b   1.000
_cell.length_c   1.000
_cell.angle_alpha   90.00
_cell.angle_beta   90.00
_cell.angle_gamma   90.00
#
_symmetry.space_group_name_H-M   'P 1'
#
loop_
_entity.id
_entity.type
_entity.pdbx_description
1 polymer ?
#
loop_
_entity_poly.entity_id
_entity_poly.type
_entity_poly.pdbx_seq_one_letter_code
_entity_poly.pdbx_strand_id
1 'polypeptide(L)'
;MFGKIFIDSSDCEYGVIRKTKSTAPKELSDVNVIAEDECGNYFILNAQGVFFWDHETSDRTFLSASLQEFEESCIEPQCIALSEGQVISSWIDPDFAKLHGVKTKP
;
A
#
# COMPACT_ATOMS: atom_id res chain seq x y z
N MET A 1 6.25 3.67 10.76
CA MET A 1 5.96 3.16 9.40
C MET A 1 4.50 3.27 8.97
N PHE A 2 3.48 3.02 9.81
CA PHE A 2 2.09 3.00 9.31
C PHE A 2 1.62 4.34 8.75
N GLY A 3 0.88 4.30 7.64
CA GLY A 3 0.42 5.47 6.90
C GLY A 3 1.46 6.05 5.94
N LYS A 4 2.69 5.55 5.99
CA LYS A 4 3.79 5.93 5.11
C LYS A 4 3.92 4.99 3.91
N ILE A 5 4.72 5.38 2.93
CA ILE A 5 5.19 4.52 1.84
C ILE A 5 6.67 4.18 2.04
N PHE A 6 7.13 3.13 1.38
CA PHE A 6 8.55 2.81 1.25
C PHE A 6 8.96 3.08 -0.19
N ILE A 7 10.13 3.71 -0.38
CA ILE A 7 10.74 3.92 -1.70
C ILE A 7 12.11 3.23 -1.66
N ASP A 8 12.36 2.36 -2.64
CA ASP A 8 13.66 1.69 -2.74
C ASP A 8 14.75 2.58 -3.36
N SER A 9 15.97 2.06 -3.47
CA SER A 9 17.09 2.78 -4.11
C SER A 9 16.90 3.03 -5.61
N SER A 10 15.91 2.40 -6.23
CA SER A 10 15.57 2.51 -7.66
C SER A 10 14.43 3.48 -7.91
N ASP A 11 13.96 4.20 -6.87
CA ASP A 11 12.80 5.11 -6.91
C ASP A 11 11.46 4.39 -7.17
N CYS A 12 11.39 3.09 -6.84
CA CYS A 12 10.15 2.32 -6.88
C CYS A 12 9.36 2.55 -5.58
N GLU A 13 8.14 3.08 -5.70
CA GLU A 13 7.23 3.24 -4.58
C GLU A 13 6.46 1.96 -4.29
N TYR A 14 6.40 1.60 -3.01
CA TYR A 14 5.58 0.50 -2.50
C TYR A 14 4.36 1.07 -1.76
N GLY A 15 3.25 0.32 -1.80
CA GLY A 15 1.96 0.75 -1.28
C GLY A 15 1.98 1.23 0.17
N VAL A 16 0.96 1.99 0.55
CA VAL A 16 0.86 2.57 1.89
C VAL A 16 0.86 1.47 2.95
N ILE A 17 1.82 1.54 3.86
CA ILE A 17 2.05 0.53 4.89
C ILE A 17 0.95 0.62 5.95
N ARG A 18 0.21 -0.46 6.13
CA ARG A 18 -0.93 -0.52 7.08
C ARG A 18 -0.80 -1.72 8.00
N LYS A 19 -1.42 -1.60 9.18
CA LYS A 19 -1.51 -2.73 10.11
C LYS A 19 -2.34 -3.82 9.46
N THR A 20 -1.81 -5.05 9.49
CA THR A 20 -2.53 -6.22 9.02
C THR A 20 -3.79 -6.42 9.86
N LYS A 21 -4.96 -6.32 9.22
CA LYS A 21 -6.27 -6.59 9.85
C LYS A 21 -6.80 -7.97 9.51
N SER A 22 -6.35 -8.50 8.38
CA SER A 22 -6.80 -9.75 7.79
C SER A 22 -5.92 -10.94 8.21
N THR A 23 -6.42 -12.15 8.04
CA THR A 23 -5.57 -13.35 8.18
C THR A 23 -4.68 -13.40 6.95
N ALA A 24 -3.36 -13.50 7.17
CA ALA A 24 -2.41 -13.58 6.07
C ALA A 24 -2.66 -14.82 5.18
N PRO A 25 -2.31 -14.76 3.88
CA PRO A 25 -2.33 -15.89 2.97
C PRO A 25 -1.56 -17.09 3.52
N LYS A 26 -1.95 -18.31 3.13
CA LYS A 26 -1.29 -19.53 3.61
C LYS A 26 0.17 -19.61 3.16
N GLU A 27 0.48 -19.00 2.03
CA GLU A 27 1.80 -18.84 1.45
C GLU A 27 2.77 -18.06 2.35
N LEU A 28 2.23 -17.28 3.28
CA LEU A 28 3.00 -16.48 4.24
C LEU A 28 2.98 -17.10 5.65
N SER A 29 2.53 -18.34 5.81
CA SER A 29 2.45 -19.02 7.11
C SER A 29 3.80 -19.30 7.76
N ASP A 30 4.88 -19.28 6.98
CA ASP A 30 6.26 -19.53 7.42
C ASP A 30 7.04 -18.24 7.74
N VAL A 31 6.45 -17.07 7.49
CA VAL A 31 7.11 -15.76 7.66
C VAL A 31 6.33 -14.86 8.61
N ASN A 32 7.02 -13.88 9.17
CA ASN A 32 6.37 -12.89 10.03
C ASN A 32 5.81 -11.75 9.19
N VAL A 33 4.49 -11.66 9.06
CA VAL A 33 3.84 -10.53 8.38
C VAL A 33 3.85 -9.32 9.31
N ILE A 34 4.41 -8.20 8.85
CA ILE A 34 4.56 -6.97 9.64
C ILE A 34 3.58 -5.86 9.21
N ALA A 35 3.13 -5.89 7.96
CA ALA A 35 2.15 -4.95 7.41
C ALA A 35 1.49 -5.46 6.12
N GLU A 36 0.44 -4.77 5.65
CA GLU A 36 -0.22 -4.95 4.36
C GLU A 36 -0.47 -3.59 3.68
N ASP A 37 -0.83 -3.58 2.40
CA ASP A 37 -1.16 -2.34 1.64
C ASP A 37 -2.68 -2.14 1.37
N GLU A 38 -3.52 -3.01 1.95
CA GLU A 38 -4.98 -3.10 1.69
C GLU A 38 -5.35 -3.47 0.23
N CYS A 39 -4.37 -3.80 -0.62
CA CYS A 39 -4.56 -4.26 -2.00
C CYS A 39 -4.14 -5.73 -2.20
N GLY A 40 -3.93 -6.46 -1.10
CA GLY A 40 -3.55 -7.87 -1.11
C GLY A 40 -2.05 -8.11 -0.96
N ASN A 41 -1.22 -7.07 -0.97
CA ASN A 41 0.23 -7.23 -0.83
C ASN A 41 0.66 -7.08 0.63
N TYR A 42 1.77 -7.74 0.97
CA TYR A 42 2.24 -7.86 2.34
C TYR A 42 3.71 -7.48 2.48
N PHE A 43 4.03 -6.85 3.60
CA PHE A 43 5.40 -6.65 4.04
C PHE A 43 5.73 -7.75 5.05
N ILE A 44 6.79 -8.49 4.80
CA ILE A 44 7.17 -9.68 5.58
C ILE A 44 8.60 -9.54 6.10
N LEU A 45 8.83 -10.07 7.29
CA LEU A 45 10.13 -10.11 7.96
C LEU A 45 10.58 -11.57 8.10
N ASN A 46 11.81 -11.85 7.66
CA ASN A 46 12.47 -13.13 7.85
C ASN A 46 13.93 -12.92 8.29
N ALA A 47 14.74 -13.99 8.35
CA ALA A 47 16.13 -13.92 8.78
C ALA A 47 17.06 -13.08 7.87
N GLN A 48 16.65 -12.82 6.62
CA GLN A 48 17.43 -12.05 5.64
C GLN A 48 17.08 -10.55 5.65
N GLY A 49 15.90 -10.18 6.19
CA GLY A 49 15.45 -8.80 6.23
C GLY A 49 13.95 -8.65 5.96
N VAL A 50 13.58 -7.45 5.49
CA VAL A 50 12.22 -7.09 5.12
C VAL A 50 12.02 -7.25 3.61
N PHE A 51 10.91 -7.87 3.24
CA PHE A 51 10.53 -8.12 1.85
C PHE A 51 9.11 -7.62 1.59
N PHE A 52 8.86 -7.21 0.36
CA PHE A 52 7.53 -7.03 -0.20
C PHE A 52 7.09 -8.33 -0.87
N TRP A 53 5.90 -8.81 -0.54
CA TRP A 53 5.27 -9.95 -1.20
C TRP A 53 4.09 -9.47 -2.02
N ASP A 54 4.13 -9.76 -3.31
CA ASP A 54 3.10 -9.43 -4.29
C ASP A 54 2.14 -10.61 -4.46
N HIS A 55 0.85 -10.37 -4.26
CA HIS A 55 -0.16 -11.43 -4.36
C HIS A 55 -0.46 -11.87 -5.79
N GLU A 56 -0.19 -11.03 -6.80
CA GLU A 56 -0.46 -11.34 -8.20
C GLU A 56 0.58 -12.32 -8.75
N THR A 57 1.85 -12.14 -8.35
CA THR A 57 2.99 -12.93 -8.83
C THR A 57 3.49 -13.97 -7.83
N SER A 58 3.12 -13.82 -6.55
CA SER A 58 3.70 -14.55 -5.40
C SER A 58 5.19 -14.29 -5.18
N ASP A 59 5.78 -13.30 -5.86
CA ASP A 59 7.19 -12.98 -5.77
C ASP A 59 7.51 -12.19 -4.48
N ARG A 60 8.76 -12.34 -4.02
CA ARG A 60 9.30 -11.63 -2.85
C ARG A 60 10.39 -10.67 -3.31
N THR A 61 10.17 -9.37 -3.13
CA THR A 61 11.16 -8.33 -3.44
C THR A 61 11.84 -7.90 -2.15
N PHE A 62 13.18 -7.95 -2.11
CA PHE A 62 13.95 -7.48 -0.96
C PHE A 62 13.85 -5.95 -0.84
N LEU A 63 13.50 -5.46 0.34
CA LEU A 63 13.39 -4.01 0.61
C LEU A 63 14.54 -3.50 1.47
N SER A 64 14.89 -4.24 2.53
CA SER A 64 15.85 -3.77 3.53
C SER A 64 16.44 -4.92 4.34
N ALA A 65 17.67 -4.76 4.82
CA ALA A 65 18.37 -5.79 5.59
C ALA A 65 17.83 -5.92 7.03
N SER A 66 17.11 -4.91 7.53
CA SER A 66 16.55 -4.93 8.88
C SER A 66 15.21 -4.20 8.97
N LEU A 67 14.42 -4.54 10.00
CA LEU A 67 13.19 -3.80 10.30
C LEU A 67 13.45 -2.33 10.62
N GLN A 68 14.55 -2.03 11.32
CA GLN A 68 14.90 -0.66 11.67
C GLN A 68 15.19 0.19 10.42
N GLU A 69 16.05 -0.30 9.53
CA GLU A 69 16.39 0.39 8.28
C GLU A 69 15.15 0.57 7.39
N PHE A 70 14.26 -0.43 7.35
CA PHE A 70 12.97 -0.30 6.67
C PHE A 70 12.11 0.83 7.25
N GLU A 71 11.98 0.91 8.57
CA GLU A 71 11.19 1.95 9.24
C GLU A 71 11.76 3.36 9.05
N GLU A 72 13.10 3.48 9.06
CA GLU A 72 13.82 4.75 8.81
C GLU A 72 13.66 5.23 7.36
N SER A 73 13.52 4.30 6.42
CA SER A 73 13.31 4.60 4.99
C SER A 73 11.86 4.89 4.63
N CYS A 74 10.91 4.72 5.56
CA CYS A 74 9.51 5.04 5.32
C CYS A 74 9.25 6.55 5.31
N ILE A 75 8.64 7.05 4.24
CA ILE A 75 8.34 8.47 4.04
C ILE A 75 6.83 8.75 3.93
N GLU A 76 6.45 9.99 4.25
CA GLU A 76 5.05 10.42 4.06
C GLU A 76 4.69 10.36 2.57
N PRO A 77 3.54 9.77 2.20
CA PRO A 77 3.10 9.74 0.81
C PRO A 77 2.90 11.17 0.29
N GLN A 78 3.22 11.38 -0.98
CA GLN A 78 3.05 12.68 -1.58
C GLN A 78 1.55 13.05 -1.60
N CYS A 79 1.22 14.18 -0.98
CA CYS A 79 -0.12 14.73 -1.09
C CYS A 79 -0.28 15.41 -2.46
N ILE A 80 -1.06 14.80 -3.35
CA ILE A 80 -1.38 15.38 -4.65
C ILE A 80 -2.62 16.25 -4.50
N ALA A 81 -2.42 17.58 -4.54
CA ALA A 81 -3.52 18.52 -4.60
C ALA A 81 -4.05 18.63 -6.03
N LEU A 82 -5.31 18.29 -6.23
CA LEU A 82 -6.00 18.46 -7.51
C LEU A 82 -6.66 19.84 -7.54
N SER A 83 -6.41 20.59 -8.62
CA SER A 83 -7.10 21.85 -8.91
C SER A 83 -8.49 21.61 -9.49
N GLU A 84 -9.36 22.62 -9.39
CA GLU A 84 -10.68 22.59 -10.03
C GLU A 84 -10.54 22.30 -11.54
N GLY A 85 -11.34 21.37 -12.06
CA GLY A 85 -11.31 20.95 -13.46
C GLY A 85 -10.21 19.93 -13.84
N GLN A 86 -9.32 19.52 -12.95
CA GLN A 86 -8.36 18.43 -13.24
C GLN A 86 -9.00 17.03 -13.17
N VAL A 87 -10.08 16.89 -12.40
CA VAL A 87 -10.86 15.65 -12.34
C VAL A 87 -11.75 15.56 -13.58
N ILE A 88 -11.40 14.68 -14.52
CA ILE A 88 -12.16 14.49 -15.77
C ILE A 88 -13.42 13.64 -15.51
N SER A 89 -13.30 12.60 -14.67
CA SER A 89 -14.40 11.71 -14.30
C SER A 89 -14.08 11.02 -12.97
N SER A 90 -15.12 10.74 -12.19
CA SER A 90 -15.01 9.96 -10.95
C SER A 90 -16.01 8.82 -10.96
N TRP A 91 -15.60 7.66 -10.48
CA TRP A 91 -16.55 6.62 -10.11
C TRP A 91 -17.15 7.00 -8.75
N ILE A 92 -18.47 6.95 -8.66
CA ILE A 92 -19.21 7.23 -7.42
C ILE A 92 -20.00 5.97 -7.11
N ASP A 93 -19.96 5.57 -5.83
CA ASP A 93 -20.79 4.49 -5.33
C ASP A 93 -22.27 4.73 -5.74
N PRO A 94 -22.94 3.75 -6.39
CA PRO A 94 -24.28 3.96 -6.92
C PRO A 94 -25.33 4.31 -5.87
N ASP A 95 -25.20 3.80 -4.65
CA ASP A 95 -26.17 4.05 -3.57
C ASP A 95 -25.92 5.42 -2.94
N PHE A 96 -24.65 5.81 -2.79
CA PHE A 96 -24.27 7.18 -2.45
C PHE A 96 -24.78 8.19 -3.49
N ALA A 97 -24.63 7.89 -4.78
CA ALA A 97 -25.09 8.72 -5.89
C ALA A 97 -26.62 8.93 -5.87
N LYS A 98 -27.40 7.89 -5.57
CA LYS A 98 -28.87 7.99 -5.45
C LYS A 98 -29.29 8.85 -4.27
N LEU A 99 -28.57 8.74 -3.14
CA LEU A 99 -28.91 9.46 -1.90
C LEU A 99 -28.63 10.96 -2.01
N HIS A 100 -27.50 11.33 -2.64
CA HIS A 100 -27.02 12.72 -2.67
C HIS A 100 -27.28 13.44 -3.99
N GLY A 101 -27.64 12.70 -5.05
CA GLY A 101 -27.71 13.22 -6.41
C GLY A 101 -26.31 13.48 -6.98
N VAL A 102 -26.13 13.22 -8.28
CA VAL A 102 -24.85 13.48 -8.96
C VAL A 102 -24.99 14.75 -9.78
N LYS A 103 -24.15 15.75 -9.51
CA LYS A 103 -24.00 16.88 -10.44
C LYS A 103 -23.21 16.39 -11.65
N THR A 104 -23.77 16.56 -12.83
CA THR A 104 -23.22 16.06 -14.11
C THR A 104 -22.01 16.85 -14.62
N LYS A 105 -21.51 17.83 -13.87
CA LYS A 105 -20.31 18.59 -14.21
C LYS A 105 -19.29 18.51 -13.07
N PRO A 106 -18.00 18.24 -13.38
CA PRO A 106 -16.91 18.43 -12.43
C PRO A 106 -16.81 19.90 -12.00
#